data_AF-A0A0B4U5X5-F1
#
_entry.id   AF-A0A0B4U5X5-F1
#
_cell.length_a   1.000
_cell.length_b   1.000
_cell.length_c   1.000
_cell.angle_alpha   90.00
_cell.angle_beta   90.00
_cell.angle_gamma   90.00
#
_symmetry.space_group_name_H-M   'P 1'
#
loop_
_entity.id
_entity.type
_entity.pdbx_description
1 polymer ?
#
loop_
_entity_poly.entity_id
_entity_poly.type
_entity_poly.pdbx_seq_one_letter_code
_entity_poly.pdbx_strand_id
1 'polypeptide(L)'
;SLAYIVFVQLLGVDEAFQVVATFALGASSIALFARIGGGIYTKAADVGADLVGKVEAGIPEDDPRNPATIADNVGDNVGDVAGMGADLFESYAGSIIAPMVLAALLFGGVQSGGALVDQFSSLQQATFLFPLFVGAVGMVAS
;
A
#
# COMPACT_ATOMS: atom_id res chain seq x y z
N SER A 1 -1.17 0.23 13.53
CA SER A 1 -0.64 -0.92 12.78
C SER A 1 0.29 -1.70 13.70
N LEU A 2 0.78 -2.88 13.31
CA LEU A 2 1.84 -3.58 14.06
C LEU A 2 3.04 -2.64 14.32
N ALA A 3 3.33 -1.76 13.36
CA ALA A 3 4.34 -0.70 13.51
C ALA A 3 4.06 0.25 14.68
N TYR A 4 2.81 0.67 14.92
CA TYR A 4 2.48 1.47 16.11
C TYR A 4 2.77 0.69 17.42
N ILE A 5 2.38 -0.58 17.50
CA ILE A 5 2.62 -1.39 18.70
C ILE A 5 4.13 -1.60 18.91
N VAL A 6 4.88 -1.89 17.84
CA VAL A 6 6.32 -2.14 17.92
C VAL A 6 7.11 -0.86 18.22
N PHE A 7 6.89 0.22 17.47
CA PHE A 7 7.69 1.44 17.60
C PHE A 7 7.28 2.29 18.81
N VAL A 8 6.00 2.31 19.16
CA VAL A 8 5.49 3.24 20.19
C VAL A 8 5.36 2.55 21.54
N GLN A 9 4.73 1.37 21.57
CA GLN A 9 4.48 0.67 22.84
C GLN A 9 5.69 -0.16 23.30
N LEU A 10 6.45 -0.75 22.38
CA LEU A 10 7.60 -1.63 22.69
C LEU A 10 8.94 -0.88 22.71
N LEU A 11 9.19 -0.02 21.73
CA LEU A 11 10.48 0.69 21.58
C LEU A 11 10.49 2.09 22.21
N GLY A 12 9.34 2.61 22.64
CA GLY A 12 9.25 3.91 23.32
C GLY A 12 9.77 5.08 22.47
N VAL A 13 9.54 5.04 21.15
CA VAL A 13 10.00 6.11 20.24
C VAL A 13 9.14 7.35 20.43
N ASP A 14 9.79 8.46 20.82
CA ASP A 14 9.19 9.79 20.79
C ASP A 14 8.83 10.15 19.34
N GLU A 15 7.58 10.57 19.09
CA GLU A 15 6.99 10.85 17.75
C GLU A 15 6.39 9.67 16.97
N ALA A 16 5.68 8.80 17.69
CA ALA A 16 4.76 7.78 17.17
C ALA A 16 3.98 8.13 15.89
N PHE A 17 3.45 9.36 15.83
CA PHE A 17 2.61 9.85 14.74
C PHE A 17 3.38 10.04 13.43
N GLN A 18 4.57 10.63 13.50
CA GLN A 18 5.43 10.85 12.33
C GLN A 18 5.89 9.52 11.76
N VAL A 19 6.20 8.54 12.61
CA VAL A 19 6.57 7.18 12.18
C VAL A 19 5.44 6.50 11.41
N VAL A 20 4.19 6.61 11.88
CA VAL A 20 3.05 5.99 11.20
C VAL A 20 2.67 6.74 9.91
N ALA A 21 2.76 8.07 9.90
CA ALA A 21 2.52 8.86 8.69
C ALA A 21 3.59 8.60 7.60
N THR A 22 4.87 8.52 8.00
CA THR A 22 5.96 8.18 7.07
C THR A 22 5.87 6.75 6.55
N PHE A 23 5.34 5.81 7.35
CA PHE A 23 5.02 4.48 6.87
C PHE A 23 3.98 4.48 5.75
N ALA A 24 2.88 5.24 5.88
CA ALA A 24 1.89 5.37 4.81
C ALA A 24 2.50 5.99 3.54
N LEU A 25 3.34 7.00 3.69
CA LEU A 25 4.03 7.64 2.58
C LEU A 25 5.01 6.67 1.87
N GLY A 26 5.71 5.84 2.64
CA GLY A 26 6.59 4.80 2.11
C GLY A 26 5.81 3.73 1.34
N ALA A 27 4.67 3.28 1.88
CA ALA A 27 3.78 2.35 1.20
C ALA A 27 3.31 2.88 -0.15
N SER A 28 2.84 4.14 -0.19
CA SER A 28 2.39 4.81 -1.43
C SER A 28 3.52 4.96 -2.45
N SER A 29 4.72 5.32 -1.99
CA SER A 29 5.88 5.48 -2.87
C SER A 29 6.25 4.16 -3.56
N ILE A 30 6.29 3.05 -2.81
CA ILE A 30 6.59 1.73 -3.38
C ILE A 30 5.45 1.26 -4.29
N ALA A 31 4.19 1.45 -3.89
CA ALA A 31 3.03 1.10 -4.71
C ALA A 31 3.04 1.82 -6.05
N LEU A 32 3.37 3.12 -6.06
CA LEU A 32 3.51 3.91 -7.28
C LEU A 32 4.53 3.29 -8.26
N PHE A 33 5.73 2.97 -7.77
CA PHE A 33 6.77 2.39 -8.63
C PHE A 33 6.44 0.96 -9.06
N ALA A 34 5.87 0.14 -8.17
CA ALA A 34 5.45 -1.22 -8.51
C ALA A 34 4.37 -1.22 -9.60
N ARG A 35 3.36 -0.34 -9.48
CA ARG A 35 2.26 -0.24 -10.43
C ARG A 35 2.71 0.32 -11.78
N ILE A 36 3.51 1.37 -11.78
CA ILE A 36 4.02 1.96 -13.04
C ILE A 36 5.00 0.99 -13.70
N GLY A 37 5.95 0.43 -12.95
CA GLY A 37 6.95 -0.49 -13.47
C GLY A 37 6.34 -1.77 -14.03
N GLY A 38 5.47 -2.42 -13.23
CA GLY A 38 4.77 -3.63 -13.67
C GLY A 38 3.77 -3.37 -14.79
N GLY A 39 3.03 -2.25 -14.73
CA GLY A 39 2.08 -1.86 -15.77
C GLY A 39 2.73 -1.59 -17.13
N ILE A 40 3.89 -0.92 -17.14
CA ILE A 40 4.67 -0.71 -18.38
C ILE A 40 5.18 -2.05 -18.91
N TYR A 41 5.75 -2.89 -18.05
CA TYR A 41 6.29 -4.19 -18.44
C TYR A 41 5.20 -5.08 -19.06
N THR A 42 4.08 -5.26 -18.36
CA THR A 42 2.99 -6.14 -18.81
C THR A 42 2.36 -5.62 -20.09
N LYS A 43 2.05 -4.32 -20.19
CA LYS A 43 1.38 -3.78 -21.38
C LYS A 43 2.28 -3.65 -22.59
N ALA A 44 3.60 -3.47 -22.40
CA ALA A 44 4.53 -3.55 -23.52
C ALA A 44 4.64 -4.99 -24.07
N ALA A 45 4.63 -5.99 -23.18
CA ALA A 45 4.74 -7.39 -23.56
C ALA A 45 3.46 -7.92 -24.21
N ASP A 46 2.30 -7.74 -23.55
CA ASP A 46 0.94 -8.08 -24.00
C ASP A 46 0.66 -7.52 -25.41
N VAL A 47 0.78 -6.20 -25.58
CA VAL A 47 0.52 -5.55 -26.87
C VAL A 47 1.51 -6.00 -27.96
N GLY A 48 2.77 -6.23 -27.61
CA GLY A 48 3.78 -6.72 -28.55
C GLY A 48 3.54 -8.16 -28.98
N ALA A 49 3.20 -9.03 -28.03
CA ALA A 49 2.91 -10.44 -28.26
C ALA A 49 1.65 -10.60 -29.13
N ASP A 50 0.60 -9.85 -28.82
CA ASP A 50 -0.68 -9.91 -29.51
C ASP A 50 -0.64 -9.35 -30.93
N LEU A 51 -0.02 -8.18 -31.13
CA LEU A 51 0.03 -7.57 -32.46
C LEU A 51 0.86 -8.43 -33.42
N VAL A 52 2.07 -8.83 -33.03
CA VAL A 52 2.94 -9.59 -33.92
C VAL A 52 2.47 -11.04 -34.04
N GLY A 53 2.00 -11.65 -32.95
CA GLY A 53 1.53 -13.03 -32.95
C GLY A 53 0.18 -13.18 -33.66
N LYS A 54 -0.87 -12.54 -33.13
CA LYS A 54 -2.24 -12.72 -33.62
C LYS A 54 -2.50 -12.00 -34.94
N VAL A 55 -2.03 -10.75 -35.08
CA VAL A 55 -2.39 -9.89 -36.23
C VAL A 55 -1.45 -10.09 -37.42
N GLU A 56 -0.14 -10.11 -37.20
CA GLU A 56 0.82 -10.21 -38.31
C GLU A 56 1.14 -11.66 -38.72
N ALA A 57 1.47 -12.52 -37.75
CA ALA A 57 1.87 -13.91 -38.01
C ALA A 57 0.68 -14.88 -38.08
N GLY A 58 -0.50 -14.47 -37.60
CA GLY A 58 -1.72 -15.29 -37.58
C GLY A 58 -1.61 -16.54 -36.71
N ILE A 59 -0.71 -16.53 -35.71
CA ILE A 59 -0.58 -17.62 -34.74
C ILE A 59 -1.51 -17.38 -33.54
N PRO A 60 -1.92 -18.43 -32.82
CA PRO A 60 -2.72 -18.30 -31.62
C PRO A 60 -2.08 -17.40 -30.56
N GLU A 61 -2.92 -16.89 -29.66
CA GLU A 61 -2.51 -16.32 -28.37
C GLU A 61 -1.64 -17.29 -27.58
N ASP A 62 -0.65 -16.77 -26.84
CA ASP A 62 0.26 -17.56 -26.01
C ASP A 62 0.98 -18.70 -26.73
N ASP A 63 1.13 -18.59 -28.05
CA ASP A 63 1.81 -19.62 -28.82
C ASP A 63 3.29 -19.70 -28.43
N PRO A 64 3.83 -20.89 -28.10
CA PRO A 64 5.22 -21.05 -27.66
C PRO A 64 6.26 -20.63 -28.71
N ARG A 65 5.86 -20.45 -29.97
CA ARG A 65 6.71 -19.93 -31.04
C ARG A 65 6.87 -18.41 -30.99
N ASN A 66 5.98 -17.70 -30.28
CA ASN A 66 6.08 -16.27 -30.09
C ASN A 66 7.02 -15.96 -28.91
N PRO A 67 8.19 -15.33 -29.14
CA PRO A 67 9.17 -15.07 -28.09
C PRO A 67 8.69 -14.09 -27.02
N ALA A 68 7.62 -13.32 -27.28
CA ALA A 68 7.08 -12.35 -26.34
C ALA A 68 6.18 -12.97 -25.25
N THR A 69 5.71 -14.21 -25.44
CA THR A 69 4.74 -14.86 -24.52
C THR A 69 5.28 -15.09 -23.12
N ILE A 70 6.59 -15.34 -22.97
CA ILE A 70 7.21 -15.41 -21.64
C ILE A 70 7.17 -14.05 -20.95
N ALA A 71 7.46 -12.97 -21.68
CA ALA A 71 7.42 -11.63 -21.12
C ALA A 71 5.99 -11.20 -20.77
N ASP A 72 4.99 -11.65 -21.53
CA ASP A 72 3.58 -11.40 -21.26
C ASP A 72 3.13 -12.05 -19.95
N ASN A 73 3.34 -13.35 -19.82
CA ASN A 73 3.02 -14.11 -18.61
C ASN A 73 3.82 -13.66 -17.37
N VAL A 74 5.08 -13.22 -17.55
CA VAL A 74 5.84 -12.58 -16.46
C VAL A 74 5.22 -11.22 -16.12
N GLY A 75 4.78 -10.48 -17.14
CA GLY A 75 4.08 -9.22 -17.00
C GLY A 75 2.83 -9.32 -16.15
N ASP A 76 1.98 -10.31 -16.37
CA ASP A 76 0.77 -10.50 -15.57
C ASP A 76 1.09 -10.67 -14.08
N ASN A 77 2.15 -11.40 -13.75
CA ASN A 77 2.57 -11.57 -12.36
C ASN A 77 3.18 -10.29 -11.77
N VAL A 78 3.95 -9.54 -12.56
CA VAL A 78 4.67 -8.34 -12.08
C VAL A 78 3.75 -7.11 -12.03
N GLY A 79 2.87 -6.94 -13.01
CA GLY A 79 1.90 -5.86 -13.12
C GLY A 79 0.62 -6.17 -12.38
N ASP A 80 -0.12 -7.16 -12.87
CA ASP A 80 -1.50 -7.39 -12.44
C ASP A 80 -1.57 -8.00 -11.03
N VAL A 81 -0.57 -8.79 -10.62
CA VAL A 81 -0.50 -9.33 -9.25
C VAL A 81 0.32 -8.43 -8.31
N ALA A 82 1.62 -8.25 -8.57
CA ALA A 82 2.47 -7.51 -7.63
C ALA A 82 2.12 -6.02 -7.55
N GLY A 83 1.82 -5.39 -8.70
CA GLY A 83 1.38 -3.99 -8.76
C GLY A 83 0.04 -3.78 -8.06
N MET A 84 -0.97 -4.62 -8.34
CA MET A 84 -2.28 -4.54 -7.68
C MET A 84 -2.17 -4.82 -6.18
N GLY A 85 -1.34 -5.79 -5.77
CA GLY A 85 -1.12 -6.10 -4.36
C GLY A 85 -0.54 -4.91 -3.59
N ALA A 86 0.41 -4.18 -4.18
CA ALA A 86 0.98 -2.98 -3.58
C ALA A 86 -0.04 -1.81 -3.51
N ASP A 87 -0.88 -1.65 -4.53
CA ASP A 87 -1.96 -0.64 -4.60
C ASP A 87 -3.03 -0.89 -3.52
N LEU A 88 -3.43 -2.15 -3.33
CA LEU A 88 -4.36 -2.55 -2.27
C LEU A 88 -3.75 -2.35 -0.87
N PHE A 89 -2.47 -2.69 -0.70
CA PHE A 89 -1.78 -2.49 0.57
C PHE A 89 -1.68 -1.00 0.92
N GLU A 90 -1.32 -0.14 -0.03
CA GLU A 90 -1.31 1.31 0.19
C GLU A 90 -2.71 1.80 0.59
N SER A 91 -3.74 1.46 -0.18
CA SER A 91 -5.11 1.89 0.10
C SER A 91 -5.57 1.44 1.50
N TYR A 92 -5.25 0.19 1.89
CA TYR A 92 -5.55 -0.34 3.21
C TYR A 92 -4.79 0.43 4.31
N ALA A 93 -3.48 0.57 4.17
CA ALA A 93 -2.64 1.30 5.13
C ALA A 93 -3.10 2.77 5.28
N GLY A 94 -3.38 3.44 4.16
CA GLY A 94 -3.88 4.81 4.11
C GLY A 94 -5.23 4.97 4.79
N SER A 95 -6.18 4.05 4.56
CA SER A 95 -7.52 4.09 5.17
C SER A 95 -7.50 3.95 6.70
N ILE A 96 -6.49 3.26 7.26
CA ILE A 96 -6.29 3.14 8.70
C ILE A 96 -5.52 4.35 9.25
N ILE A 97 -4.48 4.80 8.54
CA ILE A 97 -3.55 5.81 9.06
C ILE A 97 -4.15 7.22 8.95
N ALA A 98 -4.91 7.54 7.90
CA ALA A 98 -5.55 8.84 7.74
C ALA A 98 -6.45 9.24 8.94
N PRO A 99 -7.38 8.39 9.42
CA PRO A 99 -8.17 8.73 10.61
C PRO A 99 -7.33 8.76 11.90
N MET A 100 -6.25 7.98 12.00
CA MET A 100 -5.32 8.06 13.13
C MET A 100 -4.62 9.42 13.19
N VAL A 101 -4.13 9.92 12.05
CA VAL A 101 -3.52 11.25 11.94
C VAL A 101 -4.54 12.35 12.24
N LEU A 102 -5.77 12.22 11.72
CA LEU A 102 -6.85 13.17 12.03
C LEU A 102 -7.18 13.21 13.52
N ALA A 103 -7.29 12.05 14.18
CA ALA A 103 -7.52 11.98 15.62
C ALA A 103 -6.36 12.62 16.40
N ALA A 104 -5.11 12.41 15.98
CA ALA A 104 -3.95 13.04 16.59
C ALA A 104 -3.99 14.58 16.46
N LEU A 105 -4.36 15.11 15.30
CA LEU A 105 -4.49 16.56 15.09
C LEU A 105 -5.63 17.20 15.89
N LEU A 106 -6.76 16.50 16.03
CA LEU A 106 -7.93 17.00 16.75
C LEU A 106 -7.79 16.92 18.28
N PHE A 107 -7.12 15.87 18.78
CA PHE A 107 -7.11 15.53 20.21
C PHE A 107 -5.72 15.59 20.87
N GLY A 108 -4.63 15.58 20.10
CA GLY A 108 -3.24 15.57 20.58
C GLY A 108 -2.67 16.93 20.97
N GLY A 109 -3.48 17.99 20.95
CA GLY A 109 -3.09 19.32 21.42
C GLY A 109 -2.09 20.02 20.49
N VAL A 110 -2.54 21.05 19.79
CA VAL A 110 -1.62 22.10 19.32
C VAL A 110 -1.13 22.84 20.58
N GLN A 111 -0.05 22.37 21.20
CA GLN A 111 0.71 23.17 22.15
C GLN A 111 1.72 24.01 21.39
N SER A 112 1.78 25.31 21.70
CA SER A 112 2.73 26.26 21.13
C SER A 112 4.17 25.79 21.41
N GLY A 113 4.83 25.21 20.40
CA GLY A 113 6.20 24.70 20.57
C GLY A 113 6.67 23.66 19.53
N GLY A 114 5.79 23.16 18.66
CA GLY A 114 6.19 22.29 17.54
C GLY A 114 6.40 20.81 17.87
N ALA A 115 6.32 20.42 19.14
CA ALA A 115 6.33 19.01 19.56
C ALA A 115 4.90 18.58 19.94
N LEU A 116 4.39 17.52 19.32
CA LEU A 116 3.14 16.89 19.73
C LEU A 116 3.40 16.07 21.00
N VAL A 117 2.67 16.38 22.07
CA VAL A 117 2.82 15.70 23.36
C VAL A 117 1.82 14.54 23.41
N ASP A 118 2.31 13.30 23.56
CA ASP A 118 1.51 12.06 23.66
C ASP A 118 0.77 11.92 25.01
N GLN A 119 0.06 12.97 25.46
CA GLN A 119 -0.82 12.92 26.64
C GLN A 119 -2.28 12.74 26.21
N PHE A 120 -2.64 11.50 25.90
CA PHE A 120 -4.02 11.14 25.57
C PHE A 120 -4.79 10.65 26.80
N SER A 121 -5.97 11.23 27.04
CA SER A 121 -6.99 10.64 27.93
C SER A 121 -7.49 9.29 27.37
N SER A 122 -8.10 8.46 28.22
CA SER A 122 -8.58 7.11 27.84
C SER A 122 -9.52 7.11 26.63
N LEU A 123 -10.37 8.12 26.50
CA LEU A 123 -11.27 8.31 25.35
C LEU A 123 -10.50 8.68 24.07
N GLN A 124 -9.44 9.48 24.17
CA GLN A 124 -8.65 9.88 22.99
C GLN A 124 -7.78 8.72 22.48
N GLN A 125 -7.26 7.88 23.38
CA GLN A 125 -6.58 6.63 23.00
C GLN A 125 -7.54 5.67 22.27
N ALA A 126 -8.79 5.56 22.73
CA ALA A 126 -9.79 4.73 22.08
C ALA A 126 -10.10 5.19 20.64
N THR A 127 -10.27 6.50 20.43
CA THR A 127 -10.52 7.06 19.09
C THR A 127 -9.33 6.84 18.14
N PHE A 128 -8.11 6.88 18.65
CA PHE A 128 -6.90 6.63 17.87
C PHE A 128 -6.75 5.15 17.47
N LEU A 129 -7.07 4.22 18.36
CA LEU A 129 -6.98 2.78 18.09
C LEU A 129 -8.20 2.21 17.35
N PHE A 130 -9.29 2.97 17.28
CA PHE A 130 -10.53 2.55 16.64
C PHE A 130 -10.36 2.04 15.19
N PRO A 131 -9.71 2.75 14.25
CA PRO A 131 -9.53 2.25 12.88
C PRO A 131 -8.69 0.95 12.82
N LEU A 132 -7.77 0.74 13.77
CA LEU A 132 -7.02 -0.51 13.87
C LEU A 132 -7.91 -1.67 14.32
N PHE A 133 -8.79 -1.42 15.28
CA PHE A 133 -9.73 -2.43 15.75
C PHE A 133 -10.69 -2.83 14.64
N VAL A 134 -11.24 -1.87 13.89
CA VAL A 134 -12.10 -2.15 12.73
C VAL A 134 -11.35 -2.99 11.68
N GLY A 135 -10.10 -2.63 11.36
CA GLY A 135 -9.27 -3.40 10.45
C GLY A 135 -8.99 -4.84 10.94
N ALA A 136 -8.74 -5.02 12.24
CA ALA A 136 -8.51 -6.34 12.83
C ALA A 136 -9.75 -7.24 12.81
N VAL A 137 -10.92 -6.69 13.15
CA VAL A 137 -12.19 -7.42 13.06
C VAL A 137 -12.51 -7.78 11.61
N GLY A 138 -12.26 -6.85 10.68
CA GLY A 138 -12.42 -7.09 9.25
C GLY A 138 -11.59 -8.28 8.76
N MET A 139 -10.32 -8.36 9.14
CA MET A 139 -9.43 -9.48 8.77
C MET A 139 -9.86 -10.83 9.33
N VAL A 140 -10.52 -10.87 10.49
CA VAL A 140 -11.05 -12.12 11.08
C VAL A 140 -12.33 -12.57 10.39
N ALA A 141 -13.10 -11.62 9.84
CA ALA A 141 -14.38 -11.91 9.18
C ALA A 141 -14.24 -12.34 7.72
N SER A 142 -13.15 -11.96 7.05
CA SER A 142 -12.81 -12.30 5.65
C SER A 142 -12.17 -13.68 5.53
#